data_AF-A0A7S2T7Q3-F1
#
_entry.id   AF-A0A7S2T7Q3-F1
#
_cell.length_a   1.000
_cell.length_b   1.000
_cell.length_c   1.000
_cell.angle_alpha   90.00
_cell.angle_beta   90.00
_cell.angle_gamma   90.00
#
_symmetry.space_group_name_H-M   'P 1'
#
loop_
_entity.id
_entity.type
_entity.pdbx_description
1 polymer ?
#
loop_
_entity_poly.entity_id
_entity_poly.type
_entity_poly.pdbx_seq_one_letter_code
_entity_poly.pdbx_strand_id
1 'polypeptide(L)'
;HHLLYVYARNYESGGELWPVLFDRFVIMLITLAYFTAFQLITNKAWLQAVIILLTTPIILFKFHSICTKRYKEVCLEMPLDIAWRQPRAEIPPQMYIPSELRHQSIGWHPEQGKAWSGYGMPRWL
;
A
#
# COMPACT_ATOMS: atom_id res chain seq x y z
N HIS A 1 -12.24 -14.46 9.22
CA HIS A 1 -12.54 -15.81 8.70
C HIS A 1 -11.65 -16.17 7.52
N HIS A 2 -11.78 -15.52 6.34
CA HIS A 2 -11.01 -15.89 5.14
C HIS A 2 -9.49 -15.71 5.26
N LEU A 3 -9.02 -14.67 5.96
CA LEU A 3 -7.58 -14.47 6.20
C LEU A 3 -6.93 -15.57 7.04
N LEU A 4 -7.68 -16.25 7.91
CA LEU A 4 -7.15 -17.30 8.78
C LEU A 4 -7.22 -18.69 8.14
N TYR A 5 -8.25 -18.94 7.31
CA TYR A 5 -8.58 -20.28 6.82
C TYR A 5 -8.43 -20.48 5.31
N VAL A 6 -8.40 -19.41 4.51
CA VAL A 6 -8.50 -19.50 3.05
C VAL A 6 -7.28 -18.89 2.35
N TYR A 7 -6.85 -17.71 2.77
CA TYR A 7 -5.76 -17.00 2.10
C TYR A 7 -4.41 -17.37 2.70
N ALA A 8 -3.48 -17.78 1.83
CA ALA A 8 -2.06 -17.87 2.15
C ALA A 8 -1.36 -16.58 1.70
N ARG A 9 -0.46 -16.06 2.54
CA ARG A 9 0.27 -14.83 2.22
C ARG A 9 1.50 -15.14 1.38
N ASN A 10 1.53 -14.68 0.13
CA ASN A 10 2.64 -14.90 -0.79
C ASN A 10 3.82 -13.94 -0.58
N TYR A 11 3.57 -12.73 -0.07
CA TYR A 11 4.61 -11.72 0.13
C TYR A 11 4.42 -10.97 1.45
N GLU A 12 5.53 -10.71 2.13
CA GLU A 12 5.59 -9.83 3.31
C GLU A 12 6.10 -8.46 2.87
N SER A 13 5.18 -7.54 2.59
CA SER A 13 5.52 -6.17 2.16
C SER A 13 5.81 -5.24 3.35
N GLY A 14 5.55 -5.66 4.59
CA GLY A 14 5.75 -4.79 5.76
C GLY A 14 4.85 -3.55 5.81
N GLY A 15 3.84 -3.47 4.95
CA GLY A 15 2.89 -2.35 4.92
C GLY A 15 3.29 -1.18 4.01
N GLU A 16 4.23 -1.35 3.08
CA GLU A 16 4.63 -0.31 2.10
C GLU A 16 3.47 0.24 1.26
N LEU A 17 2.37 -0.51 1.15
CA LEU A 17 1.15 -0.06 0.45
C LEU A 17 0.46 1.11 1.19
N TRP A 18 0.64 1.24 2.50
CA TRP A 18 -0.11 2.19 3.32
C TRP A 18 0.07 3.66 2.92
N PRO A 19 1.30 4.19 2.75
CA PRO A 19 1.48 5.56 2.28
C PRO A 19 0.81 5.83 0.93
N VAL A 20 0.83 4.85 0.02
CA VAL A 20 0.18 4.96 -1.30
C VAL A 20 -1.34 5.05 -1.16
N LEU A 21 -1.94 4.26 -0.27
CA LEU A 21 -3.38 4.32 0.01
C LEU A 21 -3.76 5.63 0.70
N PHE A 22 -2.95 6.09 1.66
CA PHE A 22 -3.18 7.34 2.37
C PHE A 22 -3.21 8.54 1.41
N ASP A 23 -2.25 8.62 0.48
CA ASP A 23 -2.20 9.68 -0.54
C ASP A 23 -3.48 9.67 -1.39
N ARG A 24 -3.97 8.48 -1.76
CA ARG A 24 -5.22 8.31 -2.50
C ARG A 24 -6.45 8.72 -1.68
N PHE A 25 -6.51 8.38 -0.40
CA PHE A 25 -7.62 8.78 0.47
C PHE A 25 -7.73 10.30 0.62
N VAL A 26 -6.60 11.01 0.75
CA VAL A 26 -6.60 12.48 0.80
C VAL A 26 -7.18 13.06 -0.50
N ILE A 27 -6.76 12.55 -1.67
CA ILE A 27 -7.29 12.98 -2.97
C ILE A 27 -8.80 12.68 -3.06
N MET A 28 -9.24 11.48 -2.64
CA MET A 28 -10.66 11.13 -2.63
C MET A 28 -11.48 12.07 -1.75
N LEU A 29 -10.96 12.45 -0.59
CA LEU A 29 -11.63 13.36 0.34
C LEU A 29 -11.74 14.79 -0.23
N ILE A 30 -10.70 15.25 -0.93
CA ILE A 30 -10.73 16.52 -1.67
C ILE A 30 -11.80 16.46 -2.78
N THR A 31 -11.80 15.41 -3.60
CA THR A 31 -12.80 15.24 -4.67
C THR A 31 -14.22 15.18 -4.13
N LEU A 32 -14.43 14.49 -3.00
CA LEU A 32 -15.72 14.44 -2.31
C LEU A 32 -16.15 15.82 -1.84
N ALA A 33 -15.26 16.61 -1.26
CA ALA A 33 -15.55 17.98 -0.83
C ALA A 33 -15.98 18.88 -2.00
N TYR A 34 -15.32 18.77 -3.15
CA TYR A 34 -15.73 19.46 -4.37
C TYR A 34 -17.13 19.03 -4.83
N PHE A 35 -17.40 17.73 -4.87
CA PHE A 35 -18.71 17.22 -5.26
C PHE A 35 -19.83 17.71 -4.32
N THR A 36 -19.59 17.67 -3.01
CA THR A 36 -20.54 18.19 -2.01
C THR A 36 -20.77 19.69 -2.18
N ALA A 37 -19.73 20.46 -2.49
CA ALA A 37 -19.89 21.89 -2.74
C ALA A 37 -20.73 22.18 -4.00
N PHE A 38 -20.53 21.43 -5.09
CA PHE A 38 -21.39 21.53 -6.28
C PHE A 38 -22.84 21.20 -5.96
N GLN A 39 -23.08 20.15 -5.16
CA GLN A 39 -24.42 19.80 -4.71
C GLN A 39 -25.07 20.92 -3.89
N LEU A 40 -24.31 21.63 -3.05
CA LEU A 40 -24.81 22.79 -2.29
C LEU A 40 -25.11 24.00 -3.18
N ILE A 41 -24.31 24.22 -4.23
CA ILE A 41 -24.56 25.26 -5.24
C ILE A 41 -25.90 25.01 -5.94
N THR A 42 -26.16 23.77 -6.35
CA THR A 42 -27.45 23.38 -6.96
C THR A 42 -28.63 23.65 -6.02
N ASN A 43 -28.44 23.48 -4.71
CA ASN A 43 -29.44 23.78 -3.69
C ASN A 43 -29.50 25.27 -3.28
N LYS A 44 -28.82 26.17 -4.02
CA LYS A 44 -28.74 27.62 -3.75
C LYS A 44 -28.09 27.99 -2.41
N ALA A 45 -27.30 27.09 -1.81
CA ALA A 45 -26.58 27.30 -0.55
C ALA A 45 -25.15 27.82 -0.79
N TRP A 46 -25.03 29.01 -1.38
CA TRP A 46 -23.76 29.56 -1.89
C TRP A 46 -22.70 29.78 -0.81
N LEU A 47 -23.07 30.35 0.33
CA LEU A 47 -22.11 30.63 1.41
C LEU A 47 -21.48 29.34 1.95
N GLN A 48 -22.29 28.32 2.19
CA GLN A 48 -21.83 27.02 2.68
C GLN A 48 -20.92 26.33 1.65
N ALA A 49 -21.28 26.39 0.37
CA ALA A 49 -20.45 25.84 -0.70
C ALA A 49 -19.07 26.52 -0.78
N VAL A 50 -19.03 27.85 -0.71
CA VAL A 50 -17.78 28.63 -0.74
C VAL A 50 -16.88 28.30 0.45
N ILE A 51 -17.45 28.19 1.65
CA ILE A 51 -16.70 27.80 2.85
C ILE A 51 -16.06 26.44 2.63
N ILE A 52 -16.84 25.42 2.25
CA ILE A 52 -16.32 24.06 2.06
C ILE A 52 -15.25 24.00 0.97
N LEU A 53 -15.45 24.70 -0.16
CA LEU A 53 -14.50 24.74 -1.28
C LEU A 53 -13.15 25.31 -0.89
N LEU A 54 -13.12 26.28 0.04
CA LEU A 54 -11.90 26.99 0.38
C LEU A 54 -11.23 26.39 1.61
N THR A 55 -11.99 26.10 2.67
CA THR A 55 -11.41 25.60 3.93
C THR A 55 -10.90 24.17 3.80
N THR A 56 -11.65 23.29 3.14
CA THR A 56 -11.36 21.85 3.11
C THR A 56 -10.05 21.52 2.39
N PRO A 57 -9.78 21.99 1.17
CA PRO A 57 -8.50 21.68 0.51
C PRO A 57 -7.30 22.29 1.23
N ILE A 58 -7.45 23.47 1.85
CA ILE A 58 -6.37 24.11 2.62
C ILE A 58 -6.01 23.26 3.84
N ILE A 59 -7.01 22.85 4.62
CA ILE A 59 -6.82 22.01 5.81
C ILE A 59 -6.23 20.66 5.40
N LEU A 60 -6.76 20.01 4.36
CA LEU A 60 -6.28 18.71 3.89
C LEU A 60 -4.85 18.78 3.37
N PHE A 61 -4.49 19.85 2.65
CA PHE A 61 -3.12 20.03 2.18
C PHE A 61 -2.12 20.17 3.35
N LYS A 62 -2.47 20.98 4.36
CA LYS A 62 -1.64 21.12 5.57
C LYS A 62 -1.53 19.81 6.35
N PHE A 63 -2.66 19.13 6.55
CA PHE A 63 -2.71 17.83 7.21
C PHE A 63 -1.85 16.80 6.48
N HIS A 64 -2.02 16.68 5.17
CA HIS A 64 -1.24 15.77 4.35
C HIS A 64 0.26 16.09 4.42
N SER A 65 0.65 17.36 4.35
CA SER A 65 2.06 17.77 4.48
C SER A 65 2.67 17.37 5.83
N ILE A 66 1.92 17.56 6.93
CA ILE A 66 2.37 17.16 8.27
C ILE A 66 2.52 15.63 8.37
N CYS A 67 1.52 14.88 7.90
CA CYS A 67 1.55 13.42 7.93
C CYS A 67 2.68 12.85 7.08
N THR A 68 2.92 13.42 5.89
CA THR A 68 4.00 13.00 5.00
C THR A 68 5.36 13.16 5.67
N LYS A 69 5.65 14.35 6.22
CA LYS A 69 6.92 14.59 6.92
C LYS A 69 7.10 13.74 8.16
N ARG A 70 6.01 13.49 8.90
CA ARG A 70 6.09 12.78 10.19
C ARG A 70 6.18 11.27 10.04
N TYR A 71 5.44 10.69 9.08
CA TYR A 71 5.18 9.24 9.03
C TYR A 71 5.66 8.58 7.74
N LYS A 72 5.62 9.26 6.59
CA LYS A 72 5.96 8.63 5.31
C LYS A 72 7.46 8.33 5.23
N GLU A 73 8.30 9.24 5.71
CA GLU A 73 9.76 9.06 5.73
C GLU A 73 10.16 7.84 6.57
N VAL A 74 9.55 7.65 7.75
CA VAL A 74 9.80 6.49 8.63
C VAL A 74 9.33 5.16 8.03
N CYS A 75 8.31 5.18 7.17
CA CYS A 75 7.83 3.96 6.50
C CYS A 75 8.71 3.54 5.32
N LEU A 76 9.39 4.48 4.65
CA LEU A 76 10.21 4.19 3.46
C LEU A 76 11.63 3.79 3.83
N GLU A 77 12.13 4.27 4.97
CA GLU A 77 13.49 4.02 5.41
C GLU A 77 13.51 3.23 6.72
N MET A 78 14.28 2.14 6.75
CA MET A 78 14.44 1.39 8.00
C MET A 78 15.36 2.16 8.96
N PRO A 79 14.89 2.56 10.15
CA PRO A 79 15.73 3.27 11.10
C PRO A 79 16.83 2.35 11.62
N LEU A 80 18.05 2.89 11.70
CA LEU A 80 19.26 2.16 12.07
C LEU A 80 19.16 1.55 13.48
N ASP A 81 18.46 2.20 14.41
CA ASP A 81 18.20 1.66 15.75
C ASP A 81 17.44 0.33 15.71
N ILE A 82 16.44 0.21 14.83
CA ILE A 82 15.69 -1.03 14.68
C ILE A 82 16.58 -2.06 14.00
N ALA A 83 17.29 -1.66 12.93
CA ALA A 83 18.22 -2.52 12.20
C ALA A 83 19.27 -3.15 13.12
N TRP A 84 19.86 -2.36 14.02
CA TRP A 84 20.87 -2.80 14.97
C TRP A 84 20.32 -3.80 16.01
N ARG A 85 19.06 -3.63 16.42
CA ARG A 85 18.40 -4.52 17.39
C ARG A 85 17.94 -5.84 16.77
N GLN A 86 17.84 -5.93 15.45
CA GLN A 86 17.46 -7.18 14.80
C GLN A 86 18.62 -8.19 14.85
N PRO A 87 18.32 -9.49 15.02
CA PRO A 87 19.35 -10.51 14.91
C PRO A 87 19.94 -10.53 13.51
N ARG A 88 21.18 -11.00 13.40
CA ARG A 88 21.84 -11.15 12.09
C ARG A 88 21.02 -12.12 11.23
N ALA A 89 20.60 -11.66 10.06
CA ALA A 89 19.88 -12.50 9.12
C ALA A 89 20.85 -13.52 8.46
N GLU A 90 20.55 -14.81 8.59
CA GLU A 90 21.19 -15.87 7.82
C GLU A 90 20.29 -16.20 6.63
N ILE A 91 20.68 -15.72 5.45
CA ILE A 91 19.91 -15.90 4.22
C ILE A 91 20.58 -17.00 3.40
N PRO A 92 19.87 -18.09 3.05
CA PRO A 92 20.45 -19.14 2.23
C PRO A 92 20.83 -18.58 0.86
N PRO A 93 22.01 -18.89 0.29
CA PRO A 93 22.47 -18.34 -0.98
C PRO A 93 21.51 -18.60 -2.15
N GLN A 94 20.74 -19.69 -2.04
CA GLN A 94 19.76 -20.13 -3.04
C GLN A 94 18.52 -19.24 -3.10
N MET A 95 18.29 -18.39 -2.09
CA MET A 95 17.09 -17.55 -2.00
C MET A 95 16.97 -16.57 -3.17
N TYR A 96 18.10 -16.01 -3.62
CA TYR A 96 18.16 -15.07 -4.73
C TYR A 96 18.38 -15.75 -6.08
N ILE A 97 18.55 -17.08 -6.10
CA ILE A 97 18.66 -17.84 -7.35
C ILE A 97 17.24 -18.05 -7.89
N PRO A 98 16.96 -17.60 -9.13
CA PRO A 98 15.68 -17.86 -9.78
C PRO A 98 15.39 -19.36 -9.79
N SER A 99 14.12 -19.75 -9.65
CA SER A 99 13.77 -21.18 -9.50
C SER A 99 14.34 -22.04 -10.62
N GLU A 100 14.36 -21.52 -11.86
CA GLU A 100 14.91 -22.18 -13.06
C GLU A 100 16.41 -22.51 -13.01
N LEU A 101 17.20 -21.79 -12.20
CA LEU A 101 18.66 -21.96 -12.13
C LEU A 101 19.10 -22.77 -10.91
N ARG A 102 18.15 -23.33 -10.14
CA ARG A 102 18.46 -24.15 -8.96
C ARG A 102 18.89 -25.55 -9.40
N HIS A 103 19.85 -26.13 -8.69
CA HIS A 103 20.43 -27.43 -9.09
C HIS A 103 19.40 -28.59 -9.17
N GLN A 104 18.26 -28.47 -8.47
CA GLN A 104 17.18 -29.46 -8.46
C GLN A 104 15.91 -29.00 -9.20
N SER A 105 15.97 -27.92 -9.99
CA SER A 105 14.79 -27.47 -10.73
C SER A 105 14.54 -28.35 -11.95
N ILE A 106 13.32 -28.87 -12.07
CA ILE A 106 12.89 -29.69 -13.19
C ILE A 106 11.60 -29.10 -13.74
N GLY A 107 11.55 -28.89 -15.06
CA GLY A 107 10.36 -28.42 -15.76
C GLY A 107 10.27 -26.90 -15.91
N TRP A 108 9.09 -26.44 -16.32
CA TRP A 108 8.78 -25.03 -16.52
C TRP A 108 8.20 -24.42 -15.23
N HIS A 109 8.63 -23.22 -14.87
CA HIS A 109 8.17 -22.50 -13.68
C HIS A 109 7.34 -21.26 -14.05
N PRO A 110 6.11 -21.44 -14.57
CA PRO A 110 5.29 -20.32 -15.04
C PRO A 110 4.91 -19.34 -13.93
N GLU A 111 4.98 -19.75 -12.66
CA GLU A 111 4.61 -18.89 -11.52
C GLU A 111 5.75 -18.00 -11.06
N GLN A 112 6.95 -18.17 -11.62
CA GLN A 112 8.09 -17.37 -11.25
C GLN A 112 7.89 -15.90 -11.67
N GLY A 113 8.03 -14.99 -10.70
CA GLY A 113 7.84 -13.55 -10.92
C GLY A 113 6.37 -13.11 -11.01
N LYS A 114 5.40 -14.03 -10.89
CA LYS A 114 3.99 -13.66 -10.79
C LYS A 114 3.63 -13.27 -9.35
N ALA A 115 2.79 -12.25 -9.21
CA ALA A 115 2.25 -11.84 -7.91
C ALA A 115 1.22 -12.83 -7.36
N TRP A 116 0.63 -13.65 -8.22
CA TRP A 116 -0.29 -14.74 -7.91
C TRP A 116 0.37 -16.07 -8.24
N SER A 117 0.30 -17.00 -7.28
CA SER A 117 0.75 -18.37 -7.44
C SER A 117 -0.44 -19.33 -7.25
N GLY A 118 -0.49 -20.42 -8.01
CA GLY A 118 -1.48 -21.49 -7.83
C GLY A 118 -2.80 -21.28 -8.56
N TYR A 119 -2.91 -20.29 -9.45
CA TYR A 119 -4.10 -20.12 -10.28
C TYR A 119 -4.09 -21.15 -11.43
N GLY A 120 -5.02 -22.10 -11.40
CA GLY A 120 -5.13 -23.14 -12.42
C GLY A 120 -4.23 -24.38 -12.21
N MET A 121 -3.51 -24.47 -11.09
CA MET A 121 -2.75 -25.68 -10.72
C MET A 121 -3.47 -26.50 -9.63
N PRO A 122 -3.43 -27.85 -9.71
CA PRO A 122 -3.97 -28.72 -8.67
C PRO A 122 -3.26 -28.47 -7.34
N ARG A 123 -4.01 -28.43 -6.22
CA ARG A 123 -3.49 -28.15 -4.87
C ARG A 123 -2.56 -29.22 -4.27
N TRP A 124 -2.21 -30.26 -5.03
CA TRP A 124 -1.42 -31.42 -4.60
C TRP A 124 -0.08 -31.57 -5.34
N LEU A 125 0.32 -30.54 -6.09
CA LEU A 125 1.71 -30.32 -6.54
C LEU A 125 2.37 -29.32 -5.59
#